data_AF-A0A3D3QAH4-F1
#
_entry.id   AF-A0A3D3QAH4-F1
#
_cell.length_a   1.000
_cell.length_b   1.000
_cell.length_c   1.000
_cell.angle_alpha   90.00
_cell.angle_beta   90.00
_cell.angle_gamma   90.00
#
_symmetry.space_group_name_H-M   'P 1'
#
loop_
_entity.id
_entity.type
_entity.pdbx_description
1 polymer ?
#
loop_
_entity_poly.entity_id
_entity_poly.type
_entity_poly.pdbx_seq_one_letter_code
_entity_poly.pdbx_strand_id
1 'polypeptide(L)'
;PDRIGGTVQNDILKEYAARGTYIYPPRPSMRLITDVFGYCQDRIPKWNTISISGYHMREAGCTAVQEVAFTLSNAMAYVQAALDAGLAVDDFGLRLSFFFACHQNFFEEVAKFRAARRMWARIMTERFAAKDPRSAMLRFHTQTGGVTLTAQQPENNVVRTALEALSAVLGGTQSL
;
A
#
# COMPACT_ATOMS: atom_id res chain seq x y z
N PRO A 1 -7.67 19.84 14.77
CA PRO A 1 -6.78 18.95 13.97
C PRO A 1 -6.72 17.52 14.54
N ASP A 2 -6.56 17.39 15.86
CA ASP A 2 -6.26 16.11 16.57
C ASP A 2 -7.37 15.05 16.54
N ARG A 3 -8.56 15.43 16.07
CA ARG A 3 -9.70 14.53 15.85
C ARG A 3 -9.84 14.05 14.41
N ILE A 4 -9.07 14.62 13.47
CA ILE A 4 -9.13 14.26 12.06
C ILE A 4 -8.39 12.93 11.88
N GLY A 5 -9.12 11.93 11.39
CA GLY A 5 -8.59 10.66 10.92
C GLY A 5 -8.95 10.48 9.46
N GLY A 6 -8.11 9.76 8.72
CA GLY A 6 -8.28 9.55 7.30
C GLY A 6 -6.99 9.09 6.65
N THR A 7 -6.96 9.08 5.32
CA THR A 7 -5.82 8.63 4.54
C THR A 7 -5.74 9.45 3.26
N VAL A 8 -4.53 9.89 2.93
CA VAL A 8 -4.20 10.35 1.58
C VAL A 8 -3.39 9.25 0.90
N GLN A 9 -3.60 9.04 -0.41
CA GLN A 9 -2.87 7.98 -1.12
C GLN A 9 -1.37 8.27 -1.16
N ASN A 10 -0.97 9.47 -1.62
CA ASN A 10 0.39 10.03 -1.52
C ASN A 10 1.55 9.11 -1.96
N ASP A 11 1.27 8.11 -2.80
CA ASP A 11 2.27 7.21 -3.37
C ASP A 11 2.60 7.67 -4.79
N ILE A 12 3.68 8.44 -4.95
CA ILE A 12 4.11 8.98 -6.25
C ILE A 12 4.89 7.96 -7.09
N LEU A 13 5.61 7.00 -6.47
CA LEU A 13 6.44 6.04 -7.21
C LEU A 13 5.59 5.17 -8.15
N LYS A 14 4.40 4.73 -7.71
CA LYS A 14 3.46 4.03 -8.59
C LYS A 14 2.83 4.91 -9.67
N GLU A 15 2.84 6.24 -9.53
CA GLU A 15 2.39 7.16 -10.59
C GLU A 15 3.34 7.11 -11.78
N TYR A 16 4.65 7.07 -11.55
CA TYR A 16 5.62 6.91 -12.65
C TYR A 16 5.57 5.52 -13.27
N ALA A 17 5.26 4.48 -12.47
CA ALA A 17 5.30 3.09 -12.93
C ALA A 17 4.03 2.62 -13.65
N ALA A 18 2.84 3.13 -13.27
CA ALA A 18 1.58 2.55 -13.74
C ALA A 18 0.47 3.56 -14.04
N ARG A 19 0.27 4.60 -13.20
CA ARG A 19 -0.96 5.41 -13.24
C ARG A 19 -0.85 6.75 -13.97
N GLY A 20 0.34 7.33 -14.04
CA GLY A 20 0.65 8.47 -14.90
C GLY A 20 0.19 9.86 -14.43
N THR A 21 -0.23 10.05 -13.17
CA THR A 21 -0.70 11.37 -12.69
C THR A 21 0.36 12.15 -11.89
N TYR A 22 1.64 12.05 -12.26
CA TYR A 22 2.72 12.84 -11.66
C TYR A 22 2.80 14.24 -12.26
N ILE A 23 3.37 15.19 -11.50
CA ILE A 23 3.56 16.59 -11.92
C ILE A 23 5.05 16.94 -11.97
N TYR A 24 5.78 16.69 -10.88
CA TYR A 24 7.20 17.02 -10.76
C TYR A 24 8.08 15.80 -11.09
N PRO A 25 9.41 15.98 -11.22
CA PRO A 25 10.34 14.85 -11.28
C PRO A 25 10.40 14.03 -9.96
N PRO A 26 10.94 12.80 -9.98
CA PRO A 26 10.92 11.91 -8.82
C PRO A 26 11.50 12.49 -7.53
N ARG A 27 12.66 13.16 -7.59
CA ARG A 27 13.34 13.71 -6.41
C ARG A 27 12.51 14.77 -5.66
N PRO A 28 12.05 15.87 -6.29
CA PRO A 28 11.21 16.84 -5.59
C PRO A 28 9.87 16.25 -5.14
N SER A 29 9.30 15.28 -5.86
CA SER A 29 8.09 14.58 -5.40
C SER A 29 8.32 13.77 -4.13
N MET A 30 9.43 13.03 -4.02
CA MET A 30 9.77 12.28 -2.80
C MET A 30 9.91 13.21 -1.59
N ARG A 31 10.50 14.40 -1.79
CA ARG A 31 10.61 15.43 -0.74
C ARG A 31 9.23 15.86 -0.21
N LEU A 32 8.27 16.08 -1.11
CA LEU A 32 6.91 16.46 -0.70
C LEU A 32 6.23 15.37 0.14
N ILE A 33 6.52 14.10 -0.13
CA ILE A 33 5.99 12.98 0.66
C ILE A 33 6.55 13.00 2.07
N THR A 34 7.88 13.16 2.22
CA THR A 34 8.53 13.21 3.53
C THR A 34 8.13 14.46 4.33
N ASP A 35 7.93 15.61 3.66
CA ASP A 35 7.39 16.82 4.29
C ASP A 35 5.99 16.56 4.90
N VAL A 36 5.12 15.84 4.17
CA VAL A 36 3.79 15.44 4.67
C VAL A 36 3.92 14.50 5.87
N PHE A 37 4.91 13.61 5.90
CA PHE A 37 5.12 12.71 7.03
C PHE A 37 5.44 13.50 8.30
N GLY A 38 6.44 14.39 8.24
CA GLY A 38 6.81 15.24 9.37
C GLY A 38 5.66 16.16 9.81
N TYR A 39 4.97 16.80 8.85
CA TYR A 39 3.83 17.67 9.18
C TYR A 39 2.70 16.92 9.90
N CYS A 40 2.33 15.73 9.42
CA CYS A 40 1.25 14.95 10.03
C CYS A 40 1.64 14.37 11.38
N GLN A 41 2.91 13.98 11.58
CA GLN A 41 3.42 13.57 12.89
C GLN A 41 3.15 14.64 13.95
N ASP A 42 3.47 15.89 13.65
CA ASP A 42 3.38 16.99 14.61
C ASP A 42 1.96 17.56 14.76
N ARG A 43 1.16 17.58 13.68
CA ARG A 43 -0.08 18.37 13.60
C ARG A 43 -1.35 17.57 13.39
N ILE A 44 -1.27 16.37 12.82
CA ILE A 44 -2.43 15.51 12.53
C ILE A 44 -2.08 14.05 12.83
N PRO A 45 -1.76 13.71 14.09
CA PRO A 45 -1.08 12.47 14.43
C PRO A 45 -1.92 11.21 14.16
N LYS A 46 -3.21 11.33 13.83
CA LYS A 46 -4.12 10.22 13.50
C LYS A 46 -4.28 9.98 11.99
N TRP A 47 -3.64 10.78 11.15
CA TRP A 47 -3.70 10.65 9.69
C TRP A 47 -2.78 9.54 9.19
N ASN A 48 -3.25 8.67 8.30
CA ASN A 48 -2.35 7.79 7.55
C ASN A 48 -1.75 8.59 6.39
N THR A 49 -0.45 8.83 6.44
CA THR A 49 0.26 9.78 5.58
C THR A 49 0.50 9.28 4.16
N ILE A 50 0.36 7.97 3.96
CA ILE A 50 0.52 7.30 2.68
C ILE A 50 -0.27 5.99 2.64
N SER A 51 -0.74 5.63 1.46
CA SER A 51 -1.27 4.32 1.11
C SER A 51 -0.47 3.75 -0.06
N ILE A 52 0.50 2.90 0.28
CA ILE A 52 1.51 2.36 -0.64
C ILE A 52 0.84 1.27 -1.49
N SER A 53 0.76 1.52 -2.80
CA SER A 53 -0.27 0.95 -3.66
C SER A 53 0.28 -0.04 -4.69
N GLY A 54 -0.08 -1.31 -4.55
CA GLY A 54 0.08 -2.35 -5.56
C GLY A 54 -1.07 -2.41 -6.57
N TYR A 55 -2.28 -2.01 -6.17
CA TYR A 55 -3.51 -2.12 -6.98
C TYR A 55 -3.32 -1.65 -8.43
N HIS A 56 -2.84 -0.42 -8.62
CA HIS A 56 -2.69 0.18 -9.95
C HIS A 56 -1.65 -0.53 -10.82
N MET A 57 -0.58 -1.06 -10.22
CA MET A 57 0.42 -1.84 -10.97
C MET A 57 -0.17 -3.18 -11.42
N ARG A 58 -1.03 -3.78 -10.59
CA ARG A 58 -1.73 -5.03 -10.89
C ARG A 58 -2.79 -4.84 -11.98
N GLU A 59 -3.56 -3.75 -11.92
CA GLU A 59 -4.47 -3.34 -13.00
C GLU A 59 -3.73 -3.03 -14.31
N ALA A 60 -2.49 -2.52 -14.24
CA ALA A 60 -1.62 -2.31 -15.41
C ALA A 60 -0.97 -3.61 -15.93
N GLY A 61 -1.25 -4.77 -15.31
CA GLY A 61 -0.86 -6.08 -15.84
C GLY A 61 0.26 -6.80 -15.08
N CYS A 62 0.70 -6.32 -13.92
CA CYS A 62 1.74 -7.03 -13.16
C CYS A 62 1.23 -8.34 -12.53
N THR A 63 2.12 -9.32 -12.32
CA THR A 63 1.80 -10.56 -11.61
C THR A 63 1.64 -10.33 -10.10
N ALA A 64 1.04 -11.28 -9.36
CA ALA A 64 0.87 -11.14 -7.90
C ALA A 64 2.22 -10.98 -7.19
N VAL A 65 3.25 -11.67 -7.68
CA VAL A 65 4.63 -11.57 -7.21
C VAL A 65 5.20 -10.18 -7.49
N GLN A 66 5.02 -9.65 -8.71
CA GLN A 66 5.47 -8.31 -9.08
C GLN A 66 4.73 -7.24 -8.26
N GLU A 67 3.43 -7.37 -8.04
CA GLU A 67 2.65 -6.46 -7.21
C GLU A 67 3.26 -6.34 -5.81
N VAL A 68 3.52 -7.47 -5.13
CA VAL A 68 4.15 -7.46 -3.80
C VAL A 68 5.57 -6.90 -3.87
N ALA A 69 6.39 -7.38 -4.81
CA ALA A 69 7.79 -6.97 -4.92
C ALA A 69 7.93 -5.46 -5.15
N PHE A 70 7.19 -4.90 -6.11
CA PHE A 70 7.24 -3.48 -6.43
C PHE A 70 6.64 -2.63 -5.30
N THR A 71 5.53 -3.05 -4.70
CA THR A 71 4.90 -2.31 -3.60
C THR A 71 5.82 -2.24 -2.38
N LEU A 72 6.42 -3.37 -1.98
CA LEU A 72 7.36 -3.39 -0.86
C LEU A 72 8.66 -2.64 -1.18
N SER A 73 9.12 -2.66 -2.44
CA SER A 73 10.27 -1.85 -2.88
C SER A 73 9.98 -0.35 -2.77
N ASN A 74 8.80 0.10 -3.21
CA ASN A 74 8.36 1.48 -3.04
C ASN A 74 8.28 1.84 -1.55
N ALA A 75 7.74 0.95 -0.72
CA ALA A 75 7.67 1.16 0.72
C ALA A 75 9.06 1.34 1.35
N MET A 76 10.03 0.51 0.97
CA MET A 76 11.42 0.65 1.41
C MET A 76 12.03 1.97 0.97
N ALA A 77 11.72 2.45 -0.25
CA ALA A 77 12.18 3.76 -0.72
C ALA A 77 11.57 4.92 0.08
N TYR A 78 10.29 4.84 0.46
CA TYR A 78 9.66 5.85 1.30
C TYR A 78 10.22 5.86 2.73
N VAL A 79 10.42 4.68 3.32
CA VAL A 79 11.04 4.57 4.66
C VAL A 79 12.45 5.17 4.61
N GLN A 80 13.27 4.80 3.62
CA GLN A 80 14.61 5.34 3.48
C GLN A 80 14.61 6.87 3.31
N ALA A 81 13.74 7.41 2.44
CA ALA A 81 13.64 8.85 2.23
C ALA A 81 13.24 9.60 3.51
N ALA A 82 12.33 9.04 4.32
CA ALA A 82 11.94 9.62 5.60
C ALA A 82 13.09 9.61 6.62
N LEU A 83 13.87 8.52 6.68
CA LEU A 83 15.08 8.45 7.50
C LEU A 83 16.13 9.47 7.06
N ASP A 84 16.35 9.59 5.74
CA ASP A 84 17.30 10.57 5.17
C ASP A 84 16.86 12.02 5.44
N ALA A 85 15.55 12.24 5.62
CA ALA A 85 14.97 13.52 6.04
C ALA A 85 15.00 13.76 7.56
N GLY A 86 15.54 12.82 8.34
CA GLY A 86 15.73 12.93 9.79
C GLY A 86 14.56 12.45 10.65
N LEU A 87 13.55 11.80 10.07
CA LEU A 87 12.44 11.19 10.83
C LEU A 87 12.87 9.85 11.41
N ALA A 88 12.47 9.52 12.64
CA ALA A 88 12.71 8.19 13.18
C ALA A 88 11.69 7.19 12.60
N VAL A 89 12.10 5.95 12.34
CA VAL A 89 11.23 4.92 11.72
C VAL A 89 9.91 4.71 12.47
N ASP A 90 9.96 4.75 13.81
CA ASP A 90 8.79 4.52 14.66
C ASP A 90 7.89 5.76 14.81
N ASP A 91 8.34 6.93 14.37
CA ASP A 91 7.52 8.15 14.38
C ASP A 91 6.43 8.13 13.29
N PHE A 92 6.76 7.55 12.13
CA PHE A 92 5.85 7.49 10.98
C PHE A 92 5.42 6.06 10.61
N GLY A 93 6.14 5.03 11.02
CA GLY A 93 5.90 3.64 10.64
C GLY A 93 4.47 3.17 10.92
N LEU A 94 3.92 3.52 12.10
CA LEU A 94 2.54 3.20 12.48
C LEU A 94 1.46 3.85 11.59
N ARG A 95 1.82 4.83 10.76
CA ARG A 95 0.92 5.56 9.84
C ARG A 95 1.03 5.09 8.40
N LEU A 96 1.95 4.19 8.10
CA LEU A 96 2.02 3.52 6.81
C LEU A 96 0.81 2.59 6.64
N SER A 97 0.19 2.65 5.47
CA SER A 97 -0.86 1.73 5.04
C SER A 97 -0.57 1.28 3.61
N PHE A 98 -1.20 0.19 3.19
CA PHE A 98 -0.99 -0.42 1.89
C PHE A 98 -2.32 -0.55 1.14
N PHE A 99 -2.25 -0.71 -0.17
CA PHE A 99 -3.41 -0.89 -1.01
C PHE A 99 -3.13 -1.89 -2.13
N PHE A 100 -3.80 -3.04 -2.09
CA PHE A 100 -3.59 -4.12 -3.04
C PHE A 100 -4.84 -4.43 -3.85
N ALA A 101 -4.65 -4.97 -5.05
CA ALA A 101 -5.73 -5.60 -5.80
C ALA A 101 -6.03 -7.00 -5.26
N CYS A 102 -7.20 -7.54 -5.58
CA CYS A 102 -7.52 -8.96 -5.41
C CYS A 102 -8.12 -9.49 -6.71
N HIS A 103 -7.38 -10.37 -7.38
CA HIS A 103 -7.77 -10.98 -8.66
C HIS A 103 -8.42 -12.36 -8.48
N GLN A 104 -8.87 -12.94 -9.60
CA GLN A 104 -9.56 -14.23 -9.70
C GLN A 104 -8.78 -15.45 -9.19
N ASN A 105 -7.44 -15.39 -9.06
CA ASN A 105 -6.67 -16.53 -8.56
C ASN A 105 -6.80 -16.65 -7.04
N PHE A 106 -7.89 -17.31 -6.62
CA PHE A 106 -8.40 -17.29 -5.25
C PHE A 106 -7.33 -17.58 -4.18
N PHE A 107 -6.58 -18.67 -4.34
CA PHE A 107 -5.58 -19.08 -3.36
C PHE A 107 -4.29 -18.25 -3.45
N GLU A 108 -3.89 -17.82 -4.65
CA GLU A 108 -2.72 -16.98 -4.84
C GLU A 108 -2.90 -15.63 -4.14
N GLU A 109 -4.08 -15.02 -4.23
CA GLU A 109 -4.36 -13.76 -3.57
C GLU A 109 -4.33 -13.89 -2.03
N VAL A 110 -4.93 -14.94 -1.47
CA VAL A 110 -4.84 -15.22 -0.02
C VAL A 110 -3.38 -15.42 0.40
N ALA A 111 -2.59 -16.17 -0.37
CA ALA A 111 -1.18 -16.37 -0.11
C ALA A 111 -0.37 -15.07 -0.22
N LYS A 112 -0.66 -14.24 -1.23
CA LYS A 112 -0.04 -12.94 -1.47
C LYS A 112 -0.15 -12.02 -0.27
N PHE A 113 -1.36 -11.84 0.27
CA PHE A 113 -1.57 -10.97 1.43
C PHE A 113 -0.83 -11.46 2.68
N ARG A 114 -0.83 -12.77 2.92
CA ARG A 114 -0.11 -13.39 4.05
C ARG A 114 1.41 -13.26 3.89
N ALA A 115 1.92 -13.47 2.68
CA ALA A 115 3.33 -13.32 2.37
C ALA A 115 3.79 -11.87 2.53
N ALA A 116 3.02 -10.91 1.99
CA ALA A 116 3.32 -9.48 2.09
C ALA A 116 3.47 -9.03 3.55
N ARG A 117 2.54 -9.43 4.44
CA ARG A 117 2.64 -9.10 5.88
C ARG A 117 3.93 -9.62 6.51
N ARG A 118 4.28 -10.89 6.25
CA ARG A 118 5.49 -11.51 6.80
C ARG A 118 6.76 -10.85 6.26
N MET A 119 6.80 -10.55 4.97
CA MET A 119 7.94 -9.89 4.34
C MET A 119 8.11 -8.47 4.88
N TRP A 120 7.02 -7.70 4.98
CA TRP A 120 7.07 -6.34 5.52
C TRP A 120 7.54 -6.30 6.97
N ALA A 121 7.04 -7.21 7.82
CA ALA A 121 7.48 -7.29 9.20
C ALA A 121 9.01 -7.48 9.28
N ARG A 122 9.56 -8.43 8.51
CA ARG A 122 11.01 -8.66 8.44
C ARG A 122 11.76 -7.45 7.91
N ILE A 123 11.28 -6.80 6.85
CA ILE A 123 11.91 -5.58 6.30
C ILE A 123 12.01 -4.51 7.37
N MET A 124 10.91 -4.21 8.06
CA MET A 124 10.89 -3.16 9.09
C MET A 124 11.80 -3.50 10.28
N THR A 125 11.80 -4.76 10.76
CA THR A 125 12.58 -5.14 11.94
C THR A 125 14.05 -5.39 11.63
N GLU A 126 14.38 -6.05 10.52
CA GLU A 126 15.75 -6.49 10.20
C GLU A 126 16.54 -5.41 9.45
N ARG A 127 15.90 -4.70 8.50
CA ARG A 127 16.59 -3.67 7.69
C ARG A 127 16.51 -2.29 8.32
N PHE A 128 15.35 -1.90 8.85
CA PHE A 128 15.13 -0.55 9.38
C PHE A 128 15.13 -0.49 10.91
N ALA A 129 15.36 -1.62 11.59
CA ALA A 129 15.48 -1.72 13.04
C ALA A 129 14.31 -1.09 13.82
N ALA A 130 13.09 -1.14 13.26
CA ALA A 130 11.89 -0.65 13.93
C ALA A 130 11.69 -1.38 15.25
N LYS A 131 11.47 -0.63 16.33
CA LYS A 131 11.34 -1.17 17.69
C LYS A 131 9.89 -1.29 18.12
N ASP A 132 9.03 -0.41 17.62
CA ASP A 132 7.59 -0.54 17.86
C ASP A 132 7.01 -1.64 16.95
N PRO A 133 6.42 -2.71 17.51
CA PRO A 133 5.81 -3.77 16.70
C PRO A 133 4.70 -3.24 15.77
N ARG A 134 4.07 -2.11 16.08
CA ARG A 134 3.06 -1.46 15.24
C ARG A 134 3.65 -0.89 13.95
N SER A 135 4.91 -0.45 13.95
CA SER A 135 5.61 0.01 12.76
C SER A 135 5.89 -1.13 11.77
N ALA A 136 5.98 -2.37 12.27
CA ALA A 136 6.17 -3.57 11.45
C ALA A 136 4.83 -4.15 10.92
N MET A 137 3.68 -3.59 11.29
CA MET A 137 2.37 -4.06 10.82
C MET A 137 2.10 -3.57 9.39
N LEU A 138 1.82 -4.52 8.49
CA LEU A 138 1.24 -4.19 7.19
C LEU A 138 -0.29 -4.19 7.32
N ARG A 139 -0.85 -2.98 7.41
CA ARG A 139 -2.30 -2.73 7.33
C ARG A 139 -2.67 -2.35 5.91
N PHE A 140 -3.66 -2.99 5.32
CA PHE A 140 -3.99 -2.77 3.92
C PHE A 140 -5.49 -2.67 3.64
N HIS A 141 -5.80 -1.84 2.65
CA HIS A 141 -7.04 -1.88 1.91
C HIS A 141 -6.90 -2.84 0.73
N THR A 142 -8.00 -3.47 0.35
CA THR A 142 -8.11 -4.28 -0.87
C THR A 142 -9.19 -3.71 -1.75
N GLN A 143 -8.98 -3.73 -3.07
CA GLN A 143 -10.05 -3.55 -4.04
C GLN A 143 -10.05 -4.76 -4.99
N THR A 144 -11.24 -5.25 -5.34
CA THR A 144 -11.40 -6.34 -6.31
C THR A 144 -10.94 -5.88 -7.71
N GLY A 145 -10.47 -6.82 -8.53
CA GLY A 145 -9.87 -6.50 -9.83
C GLY A 145 -10.85 -5.78 -10.75
N GLY A 146 -10.49 -4.58 -11.22
CA GLY A 146 -11.29 -3.87 -12.22
C GLY A 146 -11.15 -4.54 -13.58
N VAL A 147 -9.91 -4.90 -13.92
CA VAL A 147 -9.52 -5.57 -15.17
C VAL A 147 -10.10 -7.00 -15.32
N THR A 148 -10.60 -7.61 -14.25
CA THR A 148 -11.19 -8.95 -14.29
C THR A 148 -12.66 -8.93 -14.72
N LEU A 149 -13.30 -7.77 -14.70
CA LEU A 149 -14.71 -7.60 -15.03
C LEU A 149 -14.93 -7.55 -16.53
N THR A 150 -16.01 -8.19 -16.99
CA THR A 150 -16.36 -8.23 -18.42
C THR A 150 -17.52 -7.30 -18.74
N ALA A 151 -17.44 -6.59 -19.87
CA ALA A 151 -18.57 -5.82 -20.40
C ALA A 151 -19.69 -6.75 -20.90
N GLN A 152 -19.32 -7.92 -21.43
CA GLN A 152 -20.22 -8.97 -21.85
C GLN A 152 -20.73 -9.74 -20.63
N GLN A 153 -22.03 -10.02 -20.61
CA GLN A 153 -22.71 -10.73 -19.52
C GLN A 153 -22.32 -10.18 -18.14
N PRO A 154 -22.59 -8.89 -17.87
CA PRO A 154 -22.07 -8.19 -16.69
C PRO A 154 -22.58 -8.77 -15.37
N GLU A 155 -23.70 -9.49 -15.35
CA GLU A 155 -24.19 -10.18 -14.15
C GLU A 155 -23.20 -11.23 -13.63
N ASN A 156 -22.37 -11.82 -14.51
CA ASN A 156 -21.29 -12.73 -14.10
C ASN A 156 -20.25 -12.02 -13.20
N ASN A 157 -20.13 -10.69 -13.30
CA ASN A 157 -19.24 -9.92 -12.44
C ASN A 157 -19.65 -9.96 -10.97
N VAL A 158 -20.93 -10.20 -10.66
CA VAL A 158 -21.37 -10.40 -9.26
C VAL A 158 -20.63 -11.59 -8.64
N VAL A 159 -20.53 -12.71 -9.36
CA VAL A 159 -19.83 -13.91 -8.90
C VAL A 159 -18.32 -13.70 -8.86
N ARG A 160 -17.74 -13.04 -9.89
CA ARG A 160 -16.30 -12.70 -9.93
C ARG A 160 -15.89 -11.88 -8.72
N THR A 161 -16.61 -10.79 -8.46
CA THR A 161 -16.36 -9.89 -7.33
C THR A 161 -16.61 -10.59 -6.00
N ALA A 162 -17.61 -11.47 -5.89
CA ALA A 162 -17.88 -12.23 -4.67
C ALA A 162 -16.70 -13.16 -4.29
N LEU A 163 -16.09 -13.83 -5.28
CA LEU A 163 -14.92 -14.68 -5.04
C LEU A 163 -13.67 -13.86 -4.68
N GLU A 164 -13.43 -12.75 -5.38
CA GLU A 164 -12.32 -11.84 -5.07
C GLU A 164 -12.48 -11.22 -3.66
N ALA A 165 -13.69 -10.82 -3.30
CA ALA A 165 -14.02 -10.33 -1.96
C ALA A 165 -13.73 -11.39 -0.89
N LEU A 166 -14.13 -12.64 -1.12
CA LEU A 166 -13.85 -13.75 -0.20
C LEU A 166 -12.34 -13.99 -0.05
N SER A 167 -11.56 -13.94 -1.14
CA SER A 167 -10.09 -14.01 -1.08
C SER A 167 -9.50 -12.87 -0.24
N ALA A 168 -10.00 -11.64 -0.37
CA ALA A 168 -9.55 -10.50 0.43
C ALA A 168 -9.86 -10.68 1.93
N VAL A 169 -11.05 -11.19 2.25
CA VAL A 169 -11.47 -11.49 3.63
C VAL A 169 -10.59 -12.59 4.25
N LEU A 170 -10.42 -13.72 3.57
CA LEU A 170 -9.55 -14.81 4.03
C LEU A 170 -8.07 -14.40 4.05
N GLY A 171 -7.70 -13.44 3.21
CA GLY A 171 -6.42 -12.77 3.19
C GLY A 171 -6.18 -11.86 4.40
N GLY A 172 -7.21 -11.48 5.14
CA GLY A 172 -7.14 -10.65 6.34
C GLY A 172 -6.96 -9.15 6.05
N THR A 173 -7.69 -8.62 5.07
CA THR A 173 -7.73 -7.18 4.77
C THR A 173 -8.35 -6.35 5.90
N GLN A 174 -7.97 -5.07 6.03
CA GLN A 174 -8.53 -4.16 7.04
C GLN A 174 -9.71 -3.36 6.49
N SER A 175 -9.77 -3.17 5.17
CA SER A 175 -10.90 -2.56 4.47
C SER A 175 -10.99 -3.14 3.06
N LEU A 176 -12.20 -3.31 2.55
CA LEU A 176 -12.51 -3.84 1.23
C LEU A 176 -13.44 -2.88 0.48
#